data_AF-A0A8J4TB61-F1
#
_entry.id   AF-A0A8J4TB61-F1
#
_cell.length_a   1.000
_cell.length_b   1.000
_cell.length_c   1.000
_cell.angle_alpha   90.00
_cell.angle_beta   90.00
_cell.angle_gamma   90.00
#
_symmetry.space_group_name_H-M   'P 1'
#
loop_
_entity.id
_entity.type
_entity.pdbx_description
1 polymer ?
#
loop_
_entity_poly.entity_id
_entity_poly.type
_entity_poly.pdbx_seq_one_letter_code
_entity_poly.pdbx_strand_id
1 'polypeptide(L)'
;SADPPWVSIGHSVRLKCELSAHNIDFHVTWMNTETRETFPHSFEVKIIAPSQQSWVCVVFHSSRPKAVFPLTLNITHAFTTTSPSLAPPSPSPPHHTTHAGTETQTHTAARNLTPAADTGPNLSYTIIIIIIITGVFIFIFILVVRYTAVCCMKKPK
;
A
#
# COMPACT_ATOMS: atom_id res chain seq x y z
N SER A 1 7.79 21.12 19.52
CA SER A 1 7.38 19.83 18.91
C SER A 1 5.88 19.75 19.06
N ALA A 2 5.13 19.64 17.97
CA ALA A 2 3.69 19.35 18.05
C ALA A 2 3.53 17.84 18.23
N ASP A 3 2.52 17.42 18.98
CA ASP A 3 2.21 16.00 19.11
C ASP A 3 1.78 15.43 17.75
N PRO A 4 2.19 14.20 17.40
CA PRO A 4 1.79 13.58 16.16
C PRO A 4 0.27 13.38 16.14
N PRO A 5 -0.40 13.69 15.01
CA PRO A 5 -1.84 13.49 14.91
C PRO A 5 -2.18 12.00 15.01
N TRP A 6 -3.24 11.71 15.76
CA TRP A 6 -3.77 10.35 15.93
C TRP A 6 -4.72 10.00 14.79
N VAL A 7 -4.52 8.82 14.20
CA VAL A 7 -5.33 8.31 13.11
C VAL A 7 -5.65 6.85 13.36
N SER A 8 -6.89 6.45 13.13
CA SER A 8 -7.28 5.05 13.19
C SER A 8 -6.94 4.31 11.89
N ILE A 9 -6.48 3.07 12.01
CA ILE A 9 -6.24 2.18 10.85
C ILE A 9 -7.50 2.09 10.00
N GLY A 10 -7.31 2.10 8.68
CA GLY A 10 -8.40 1.97 7.71
C GLY A 10 -9.12 3.29 7.37
N HIS A 11 -8.80 4.38 8.06
CA HIS A 11 -9.29 5.71 7.66
C HIS A 11 -8.46 6.29 6.51
N SER A 12 -9.08 7.20 5.75
CA SER A 12 -8.37 8.05 4.81
C SER A 12 -7.72 9.23 5.51
N VAL A 13 -6.49 9.56 5.13
CA VAL A 13 -5.78 10.75 5.62
C VAL A 13 -5.38 11.61 4.43
N ARG A 14 -5.63 12.92 4.53
CA ARG A 14 -5.12 13.89 3.57
C ARG A 14 -3.86 14.53 4.10
N LEU A 15 -2.74 14.32 3.40
CA LEU A 15 -1.47 14.96 3.71
C LEU A 15 -1.37 16.29 2.95
N LYS A 16 -1.02 17.35 3.67
CA LYS A 16 -0.89 18.71 3.13
C LYS A 16 0.38 19.36 3.65
N CYS A 17 1.18 19.91 2.74
CA CYS A 17 2.39 20.66 3.09
C CYS A 17 2.37 21.95 2.27
N GLU A 18 1.97 23.05 2.89
CA GLU A 18 1.71 24.30 2.19
C GLU A 18 2.97 25.14 1.99
N LEU A 19 3.03 25.84 0.85
CA LEU A 19 4.02 26.88 0.60
C LEU A 19 3.35 28.24 0.79
N SER A 20 4.11 29.19 1.34
CA SER A 20 3.71 30.60 1.32
C SER A 20 3.52 31.07 -0.13
N ALA A 21 2.57 31.98 -0.36
CA ALA A 21 2.29 32.55 -1.68
C ALA A 21 3.50 33.24 -2.33
N HIS A 22 4.52 33.60 -1.55
CA HIS A 22 5.76 34.21 -2.03
C HIS A 22 6.73 33.19 -2.67
N ASN A 23 6.51 31.90 -2.50
CA ASN A 23 7.41 30.83 -2.94
C ASN A 23 6.91 30.18 -4.24
N ILE A 24 6.63 30.97 -5.27
CA ILE A 24 6.02 30.51 -6.54
C ILE A 24 6.88 29.53 -7.34
N ASP A 25 8.21 29.65 -7.23
CA ASP A 25 9.16 28.79 -7.96
C ASP A 25 9.49 27.48 -7.23
N PHE A 26 8.85 27.26 -6.08
CA PHE A 26 9.04 26.08 -5.26
C PHE A 26 7.94 25.07 -5.54
N HIS A 27 8.29 23.79 -5.48
CA HIS A 27 7.33 22.71 -5.49
C HIS A 27 7.58 21.75 -4.33
N VAL A 28 6.59 20.93 -4.04
CA VAL A 28 6.60 20.03 -2.90
C VAL A 28 6.30 18.62 -3.34
N THR A 29 7.01 17.68 -2.73
CA THR A 29 6.78 16.26 -2.87
C THR A 29 6.71 15.63 -1.50
N TRP A 30 5.72 14.77 -1.30
CA TRP A 30 5.66 13.90 -0.14
C TRP A 30 6.42 12.61 -0.42
N MET A 31 7.13 12.10 0.57
CA MET A 31 7.79 10.80 0.48
C MET A 31 7.49 9.99 1.72
N ASN A 32 7.07 8.74 1.54
CA ASN A 32 7.02 7.78 2.63
C ASN A 32 8.46 7.39 3.00
N THR A 33 8.83 7.50 4.28
CA THR A 33 10.23 7.24 4.68
C THR A 33 10.62 5.77 4.63
N GLU A 34 9.64 4.88 4.78
CA GLU A 34 9.82 3.43 4.78
C GLU A 34 9.86 2.88 3.35
N THR A 35 8.82 3.16 2.55
CA THR A 35 8.70 2.64 1.18
C THR A 35 9.49 3.44 0.15
N ARG A 36 9.91 4.67 0.47
CA ARG A 36 10.56 5.63 -0.45
C ARG A 36 9.68 6.05 -1.64
N GLU A 37 8.40 5.73 -1.62
CA GLU A 37 7.44 6.17 -2.63
C GLU A 37 7.20 7.67 -2.51
N THR A 38 7.08 8.34 -3.66
CA THR A 38 6.87 9.78 -3.76
C THR A 38 5.47 10.12 -4.27
N PHE A 39 4.87 11.14 -3.68
CA PHE A 39 3.51 11.58 -3.95
C PHE A 39 3.47 13.10 -4.14
N PRO A 40 2.50 13.63 -4.92
CA PRO A 40 2.39 15.07 -5.16
C PRO A 40 2.04 15.88 -3.90
N HIS A 41 2.18 17.20 -3.98
CA HIS A 41 2.01 18.21 -2.91
C HIS A 41 0.81 18.01 -1.97
N SER A 42 -0.32 17.51 -2.49
CA SER A 42 -1.46 17.09 -1.69
C SER A 42 -2.01 15.80 -2.24
N PHE A 43 -2.11 14.78 -1.39
CA PHE A 43 -2.69 13.51 -1.77
C PHE A 43 -3.42 12.88 -0.58
N GLU A 44 -4.36 12.00 -0.92
CA GLU A 44 -5.15 11.25 0.06
C GLU A 44 -4.59 9.83 0.12
N VAL A 45 -4.13 9.44 1.30
CA VAL A 45 -3.81 8.05 1.62
C VAL A 45 -5.11 7.36 1.99
N LYS A 46 -5.60 6.48 1.12
CA LYS A 46 -6.78 5.66 1.38
C LYS A 46 -6.36 4.46 2.23
N ILE A 47 -7.14 4.17 3.28
CA ILE A 47 -6.94 3.00 4.16
C ILE A 47 -5.51 3.00 4.72
N ILE A 48 -5.25 3.92 5.65
CA ILE A 48 -3.90 4.04 6.20
C ILE A 48 -3.47 2.76 6.94
N ALA A 49 -2.28 2.27 6.61
CA ALA A 49 -1.65 1.10 7.21
C ALA A 49 -0.55 1.52 8.22
N PRO A 50 -0.19 0.66 9.19
CA PRO A 50 0.89 0.96 10.14
C PRO A 50 2.24 1.32 9.49
N SER A 51 2.58 0.71 8.35
CA SER A 51 3.78 1.03 7.56
C SER A 51 3.75 2.42 6.90
N GLN A 52 2.64 3.13 7.03
CA GLN A 52 2.45 4.49 6.50
C GLN A 52 2.47 5.53 7.63
N GLN A 53 3.14 5.24 8.74
CA GLN A 53 3.23 6.15 9.88
C GLN A 53 4.22 7.30 9.68
N SER A 54 5.20 7.16 8.80
CA SER A 54 6.32 8.11 8.70
C SER A 54 6.48 8.69 7.31
N TRP A 55 6.40 10.01 7.24
CA TRP A 55 6.38 10.80 6.02
C TRP A 55 7.36 11.96 6.11
N VAL A 56 7.83 12.41 4.96
CA VAL A 56 8.57 13.67 4.85
C VAL A 56 8.00 14.49 3.70
N CYS A 57 7.76 15.77 3.96
CA CYS A 57 7.52 16.75 2.93
C CYS A 57 8.88 17.33 2.51
N VAL A 58 9.22 17.19 1.23
CA VAL A 58 10.44 17.75 0.65
C VAL A 58 10.06 18.93 -0.22
N VAL A 59 10.67 20.08 0.06
CA VAL A 59 10.48 21.31 -0.70
C VAL A 59 11.66 21.48 -1.64
N PHE A 60 11.36 21.65 -2.92
CA PHE A 60 12.32 21.80 -3.99
C PHE A 60 12.25 23.21 -4.58
N HIS A 61 13.42 23.71 -4.98
CA HIS A 61 13.53 24.86 -5.87
C HIS A 61 14.23 24.37 -7.14
N SER A 62 13.50 24.33 -8.26
CA SER A 62 13.91 23.54 -9.43
C SER A 62 14.21 22.09 -8.99
N SER A 63 15.34 21.49 -9.37
CA SER A 63 15.69 20.10 -9.02
C SER A 63 16.39 19.93 -7.66
N ARG A 64 16.58 21.01 -6.89
CA ARG A 64 17.40 20.98 -5.67
C ARG A 64 16.52 20.99 -4.41
N PRO A 65 16.68 20.04 -3.48
CA PRO A 65 15.98 20.08 -2.21
C PRO A 65 16.47 21.27 -1.37
N LYS A 66 15.53 21.98 -0.76
CA LYS A 66 15.77 23.19 0.04
C LYS A 66 15.36 23.03 1.49
N ALA A 67 14.29 22.30 1.75
CA ALA A 67 13.83 22.00 3.09
C ALA A 67 13.18 20.61 3.15
N VAL A 68 13.20 20.03 4.35
CA VAL A 68 12.56 18.74 4.65
C VAL A 68 11.80 18.89 5.95
N PHE A 69 10.51 18.56 5.92
CA PHE A 69 9.62 18.61 7.06
C PHE A 69 9.13 17.20 7.39
N PRO A 70 9.58 16.59 8.51
CA PRO A 70 9.10 15.28 8.91
C PRO A 70 7.68 15.35 9.46
N LEU A 71 6.90 14.31 9.18
CA LEU A 71 5.57 14.09 9.72
C LEU A 71 5.46 12.64 10.19
N THR A 72 5.14 12.48 11.48
CA THR A 72 4.82 11.18 12.06
C THR A 72 3.34 11.16 12.39
N LEU A 73 2.65 10.12 11.94
CA LEU A 73 1.25 9.85 12.27
C LEU A 73 1.22 8.77 13.32
N ASN A 74 0.40 8.95 14.36
CA ASN A 74 0.21 7.91 15.35
C ASN A 74 -0.99 7.05 14.95
N ILE A 75 -0.72 5.85 14.44
CA ILE A 75 -1.74 5.00 13.85
C ILE A 75 -2.21 3.97 14.88
N THR A 76 -3.45 4.11 15.35
CA THR A 76 -4.05 3.19 16.33
C THR A 76 -4.98 2.18 15.69
N HIS A 77 -4.99 0.95 16.21
CA HIS A 77 -6.01 -0.03 15.86
C HIS A 77 -7.37 0.44 16.38
N ALA A 78 -8.34 0.61 15.47
CA ALA A 78 -9.74 0.70 15.89
C ALA A 78 -10.16 -0.71 16.34
N PHE A 79 -10.43 -0.89 17.64
CA PHE A 79 -11.10 -2.09 18.11
C PHE A 79 -12.54 -2.05 17.60
N THR A 80 -12.86 -2.85 16.59
CA THR A 80 -14.25 -3.15 16.24
C THR A 80 -14.85 -3.96 17.39
N THR A 81 -15.47 -3.26 18.34
CA THR A 81 -16.28 -3.89 19.37
C THR A 81 -17.60 -4.27 18.72
N THR A 82 -17.67 -5.47 18.15
CA THR A 82 -18.95 -6.07 17.75
C THR A 82 -19.73 -6.33 19.04
N SER A 83 -20.65 -5.43 19.38
CA SER A 83 -21.54 -5.60 20.53
C SER A 83 -22.36 -6.89 20.32
N PRO A 84 -22.32 -7.88 21.23
CA PRO A 84 -23.21 -9.03 21.14
C PRO A 84 -24.65 -8.53 21.32
N SER A 85 -25.42 -8.56 20.23
CA SER A 85 -26.85 -8.28 20.28
C SER A 85 -27.54 -9.32 21.16
N LEU A 86 -27.84 -8.95 22.40
CA LEU A 86 -28.75 -9.66 23.30
C LEU A 86 -30.20 -9.41 22.81
N ALA A 87 -30.61 -10.11 21.75
CA ALA A 87 -32.02 -10.24 21.42
C ALA A 87 -32.57 -11.54 22.03
N PRO A 88 -33.60 -11.49 22.90
CA PRO A 88 -34.29 -12.69 23.36
C PRO A 88 -35.15 -13.29 22.23
N PRO A 89 -35.31 -14.63 22.14
CA PRO A 89 -36.23 -15.23 21.19
C PRO A 89 -37.67 -14.94 21.60
N SER A 90 -38.40 -14.17 20.78
CA SER A 90 -39.84 -13.97 20.93
C SER A 90 -40.58 -15.10 20.21
N PRO A 91 -41.42 -15.90 20.90
CA PRO A 91 -42.26 -16.90 20.26
C PRO A 91 -43.52 -16.24 19.67
N SER A 92 -43.74 -16.37 18.36
CA SER A 92 -45.00 -15.98 17.71
C SER A 92 -46.04 -17.13 17.72
N PRO A 93 -47.36 -16.86 17.77
CA PRO A 93 -48.41 -17.85 18.00
C PRO A 93 -48.83 -18.61 16.71
N PRO A 94 -49.56 -19.74 16.82
CA PRO A 94 -49.87 -20.59 15.69
C PRO A 94 -51.09 -20.09 14.91
N HIS A 95 -50.97 -19.95 13.59
CA HIS A 95 -52.12 -19.92 12.69
C HIS A 95 -52.06 -21.11 11.74
N HIS A 96 -52.98 -22.04 11.94
CA HIS A 96 -53.43 -22.99 10.92
C HIS A 96 -54.00 -22.21 9.72
N THR A 97 -53.66 -22.59 8.48
CA THR A 97 -54.64 -23.07 7.47
C THR A 97 -53.89 -23.75 6.31
N THR A 98 -54.37 -24.93 5.95
CA THR A 98 -53.98 -25.81 4.83
C THR A 98 -54.40 -25.24 3.47
N HIS A 99 -53.56 -25.32 2.43
CA HIS A 99 -53.98 -25.74 1.08
C HIS A 99 -52.78 -26.05 0.16
N ALA A 100 -52.90 -27.13 -0.59
CA ALA A 100 -51.93 -27.76 -1.48
C ALA A 100 -51.76 -27.05 -2.83
N GLY A 101 -50.58 -27.17 -3.46
CA GLY A 101 -50.34 -26.74 -4.84
C GLY A 101 -48.87 -26.83 -5.29
N THR A 102 -48.60 -27.86 -6.09
CA THR A 102 -47.38 -28.37 -6.75
C THR A 102 -46.59 -27.39 -7.67
N GLU A 103 -45.26 -27.65 -7.80
CA GLU A 103 -44.31 -27.34 -8.92
C GLU A 103 -43.87 -25.87 -9.15
N THR A 104 -42.62 -25.47 -9.50
CA THR A 104 -41.31 -26.08 -9.80
C THR A 104 -40.26 -24.95 -9.78
N GLN A 105 -39.07 -25.15 -9.20
CA GLN A 105 -37.75 -24.85 -9.81
C GLN A 105 -36.59 -24.98 -8.80
N THR A 106 -35.95 -26.14 -8.86
CA THR A 106 -34.51 -26.36 -9.02
C THR A 106 -33.59 -25.14 -8.83
N HIS A 107 -32.64 -25.22 -7.89
CA HIS A 107 -31.20 -25.34 -8.19
C HIS A 107 -30.35 -25.29 -6.91
N THR A 108 -29.81 -26.47 -6.58
CA THR A 108 -28.40 -26.71 -6.21
C THR A 108 -27.74 -25.76 -5.21
N ALA A 109 -27.72 -26.15 -3.93
CA ALA A 109 -26.73 -25.69 -2.97
C ALA A 109 -25.34 -26.26 -3.34
N ALA A 110 -24.66 -25.58 -4.27
CA ALA A 110 -23.26 -25.82 -4.55
C ALA A 110 -22.41 -25.22 -3.43
N ARG A 111 -21.98 -26.12 -2.54
CA ARG A 111 -20.72 -26.12 -1.80
C ARG A 111 -19.71 -25.09 -2.34
N ASN A 112 -19.71 -23.88 -1.77
CA ASN A 112 -18.66 -22.90 -2.04
C ASN A 112 -17.43 -23.29 -1.21
N LEU A 113 -16.63 -24.19 -1.78
CA LEU A 113 -15.24 -24.41 -1.41
C LEU A 113 -14.50 -23.10 -1.71
N THR A 114 -14.22 -22.31 -0.69
CA THR A 114 -13.13 -21.35 -0.76
C THR A 114 -11.86 -22.16 -1.05
N PRO A 115 -11.13 -21.93 -2.15
CA PRO A 115 -9.77 -22.41 -2.20
C PRO A 115 -9.03 -21.67 -1.09
N ALA A 116 -8.50 -22.41 -0.12
CA ALA A 116 -7.38 -21.91 0.65
C ALA A 116 -6.31 -21.53 -0.37
N ALA A 117 -6.16 -20.23 -0.63
CA ALA A 117 -5.03 -19.74 -1.39
C ALA A 117 -3.81 -19.99 -0.51
N ASP A 118 -3.20 -21.16 -0.69
CA ASP A 118 -1.85 -21.47 -0.25
C ASP A 118 -0.92 -20.43 -0.89
N THR A 119 -0.81 -19.29 -0.22
CA THR A 119 0.18 -18.27 -0.52
C THR A 119 1.47 -18.65 0.20
N GLY A 120 1.90 -19.90 0.00
CA GLY A 120 3.26 -20.35 0.22
C GLY A 120 4.09 -20.17 -1.07
N PRO A 121 5.34 -20.61 -1.08
CA PRO A 121 6.62 -19.88 -1.28
C PRO A 121 6.84 -19.08 -2.57
N ASN A 122 5.83 -18.94 -3.45
CA ASN A 122 5.98 -18.43 -4.81
C ASN A 122 6.43 -16.95 -4.88
N LEU A 123 6.07 -16.12 -3.91
CA LEU A 123 6.54 -14.74 -3.84
C LEU A 123 8.05 -14.67 -3.57
N SER A 124 8.55 -15.55 -2.69
CA SER A 124 9.98 -15.62 -2.34
C SER A 124 10.81 -16.08 -3.53
N TYR A 125 10.35 -17.09 -4.27
CA TYR A 125 11.05 -17.58 -5.45
C TYR A 125 11.12 -16.54 -6.58
N THR A 126 10.02 -15.80 -6.79
CA THR A 126 9.97 -14.73 -7.81
C THR A 126 10.95 -13.60 -7.48
N ILE A 127 11.02 -13.19 -6.21
CA ILE A 127 11.98 -12.16 -5.75
C ILE A 127 13.42 -12.65 -5.92
N ILE A 128 13.71 -13.90 -5.54
CA ILE A 128 15.04 -14.50 -5.70
C ILE A 128 15.46 -14.54 -7.17
N ILE A 129 14.56 -14.93 -8.08
CA ILE A 129 14.84 -14.94 -9.52
C ILE A 129 15.14 -13.53 -10.03
N ILE A 130 14.36 -12.53 -9.65
CA ILE A 130 14.57 -11.14 -10.09
C ILE A 130 15.94 -10.62 -9.62
N ILE A 131 16.33 -10.91 -8.37
CA ILE A 131 17.66 -10.54 -7.84
C ILE A 131 18.77 -11.22 -8.65
N ILE A 132 18.63 -12.51 -8.95
CA ILE A 132 19.62 -13.26 -9.74
C ILE A 132 19.75 -12.68 -11.16
N ILE A 133 18.63 -12.47 -11.86
CA ILE A 133 18.64 -11.91 -13.23
C ILE A 133 19.26 -10.52 -13.24
N THR A 134 18.85 -9.66 -12.31
CA THR A 134 19.37 -8.28 -12.21
C THR A 134 20.86 -8.28 -11.89
N GLY A 135 21.31 -9.11 -10.93
CA GLY A 135 22.70 -9.25 -10.56
C GLY A 135 23.59 -9.76 -11.71
N VAL A 136 23.13 -10.77 -12.43
CA VAL A 136 23.84 -11.31 -13.61
C VAL A 136 23.95 -10.25 -14.71
N PHE A 137 22.88 -9.50 -14.97
CA PHE A 137 22.89 -8.45 -15.98
C PHE A 137 23.89 -7.33 -15.64
N ILE A 138 23.90 -6.88 -14.37
CA ILE A 138 24.87 -5.89 -13.88
C ILE A 138 26.30 -6.41 -14.00
N PHE A 139 26.54 -7.67 -13.64
CA PHE A 139 27.87 -8.28 -13.75
C PHE A 139 28.38 -8.34 -15.19
N ILE A 140 27.54 -8.80 -16.12
CA ILE A 140 27.88 -8.82 -17.56
C ILE A 140 28.15 -7.41 -18.06
N PHE A 141 27.33 -6.43 -17.70
CA PHE A 141 27.51 -5.04 -18.09
C PHE A 141 28.88 -4.49 -17.62
N ILE A 142 29.25 -4.75 -16.36
CA ILE A 142 30.56 -4.35 -15.82
C ILE A 142 31.70 -5.01 -16.60
N LEU A 143 31.59 -6.31 -16.91
CA LEU A 143 32.59 -7.00 -17.71
C LEU A 143 32.73 -6.41 -19.11
N VAL A 144 31.62 -6.10 -19.78
CA VAL A 144 31.63 -5.48 -21.11
C VAL A 144 32.30 -4.10 -21.07
N VAL A 145 31.95 -3.25 -20.10
CA VAL A 145 32.55 -1.92 -19.94
C VAL A 145 34.06 -2.02 -19.66
N ARG A 146 34.48 -2.97 -18.81
CA ARG A 146 35.91 -3.19 -18.54
C ARG A 146 36.64 -3.72 -19.78
N TYR A 147 36.05 -4.67 -20.49
CA TYR A 147 36.63 -5.23 -21.70
C TYR A 147 36.77 -4.18 -22.80
N THR A 148 35.73 -3.37 -23.06
CA THR A 148 35.81 -2.27 -24.03
C THR A 148 36.84 -1.23 -23.62
N ALA A 149 36.92 -0.85 -22.35
CA ALA A 149 37.96 0.05 -21.87
C ALA A 149 39.37 -0.49 -22.12
N VAL A 150 39.61 -1.78 -21.87
CA VAL A 150 40.92 -2.43 -22.11
C VAL A 150 41.22 -2.55 -23.60
N CYS A 151 40.24 -2.88 -24.43
CA CYS A 151 40.39 -2.94 -25.89
C CYS A 151 40.64 -1.57 -26.51
N CYS A 152 39.96 -0.52 -26.04
CA CYS A 152 40.17 0.85 -26.52
C CYS A 152 41.52 1.44 -26.09
N MET A 153 42.10 0.95 -25.00
CA MET A 153 43.46 1.34 -24.54
C MET A 153 44.57 0.58 -25.29
N LYS A 154 44.27 -0.56 -25.93
CA LYS A 154 45.20 -1.25 -26.85
C LYS A 154 45.01 -0.75 -28.28
N LYS A 155 45.29 0.53 -28.55
CA LYS A 155 45.69 0.93 -29.91
C LYS A 155 47.20 0.63 -30.05
N PRO A 156 47.61 -0.32 -30.90
CA PRO A 156 49.01 -0.44 -31.26
C PRO A 156 49.41 0.80 -32.09
N LYS A 157 50.58 1.35 -31.77
CA LYS A 157 51.34 2.20 -32.70
C LYS A 157 51.74 1.37 -33.92
#